data_AF-A0A7J6QNV2-F1
#
_entry.id   AF-A0A7J6QNV2-F1
#
_cell.length_a   1.000
_cell.length_b   1.000
_cell.length_c   1.000
_cell.angle_alpha   90.00
_cell.angle_beta   90.00
_cell.angle_gamma   90.00
#
_symmetry.space_group_name_H-M   'P 1'
#
loop_
_entity.id
_entity.type
_entity.pdbx_description
1 polymer ?
#
loop_
_entity_poly.entity_id
_entity_poly.type
_entity_poly.pdbx_seq_one_letter_code
_entity_poly.pdbx_strand_id
1 'polypeptide(L)'
;MDSGLNFSDPEISSYRGFFRKRSGGFIDGGWNFLNDSSNFTRNNNLDMAGMSSNVRLVSFRTQREDGHGSWWHMAEAMDMAVDIGVDIVSISLGEFISKRYADRVLSKAFKAATDQGIIVVASAGNHGKAADTHYPCPLPGVICVGSIDVEDTLQISNFSNYGGYVDIAAYGSYVYTGYNRVSSGTSFSCPIVSGAAAILLSMGVKPKYVPGTLIHNVNRFPSPLRPLKKNAGALNPLKAVKMAIDYPILRGAH
;
A
#
# COMPACT_ATOMS: atom_id res chain seq x y z
N MET A 1 4.75 -5.02 -2.15
CA MET A 1 6.21 -4.82 -2.29
C MET A 1 6.77 -4.59 -0.92
N ASP A 2 7.64 -5.49 -0.48
CA ASP A 2 8.24 -5.48 0.86
C ASP A 2 9.53 -6.31 0.85
N SER A 3 9.95 -6.77 2.01
CA SER A 3 11.00 -7.76 2.26
C SER A 3 10.62 -9.20 1.93
N GLY A 4 9.33 -9.48 1.67
CA GLY A 4 8.83 -10.78 1.22
C GLY A 4 7.55 -11.21 1.94
N LEU A 5 7.02 -12.39 1.59
CA LEU A 5 5.94 -13.11 2.27
C LEU A 5 6.27 -14.61 2.37
N ASN A 6 6.09 -15.19 3.55
CA ASN A 6 6.29 -16.61 3.77
C ASN A 6 4.98 -17.39 3.56
N PHE A 7 4.68 -17.78 2.31
CA PHE A 7 3.47 -18.55 2.01
C PHE A 7 3.46 -20.00 2.55
N SER A 8 4.49 -20.43 3.29
CA SER A 8 4.42 -21.65 4.11
C SER A 8 3.66 -21.44 5.42
N ASP A 9 3.41 -20.20 5.84
CA ASP A 9 2.56 -19.90 6.99
C ASP A 9 1.10 -20.26 6.64
N PRO A 10 0.44 -21.14 7.44
CA PRO A 10 -0.95 -21.52 7.22
C PRO A 10 -1.94 -20.35 7.15
N GLU A 11 -1.70 -19.26 7.89
CA GLU A 11 -2.59 -18.09 7.95
C GLU A 11 -2.66 -17.34 6.61
N ILE A 12 -1.56 -17.35 5.85
CA ILE A 12 -1.48 -16.64 4.56
C ILE A 12 -1.31 -17.53 3.34
N SER A 13 -1.06 -18.83 3.53
CA SER A 13 -0.84 -19.80 2.45
C SER A 13 -1.99 -19.84 1.43
N SER A 14 -3.23 -19.69 1.89
CA SER A 14 -4.44 -19.70 1.05
C SER A 14 -4.55 -18.49 0.13
N TYR A 15 -3.89 -17.38 0.45
CA TYR A 15 -3.88 -16.18 -0.39
C TYR A 15 -2.82 -16.23 -1.50
N ARG A 16 -1.93 -17.23 -1.51
CA ARG A 16 -0.87 -17.35 -2.52
C ARG A 16 -1.48 -17.38 -3.93
N GLY A 17 -1.14 -16.37 -4.74
CA GLY A 17 -1.67 -16.26 -6.10
C GLY A 17 -0.72 -16.79 -7.18
N PHE A 18 -1.31 -17.37 -8.22
CA PHE A 18 -0.64 -17.69 -9.49
C PHE A 18 -1.11 -16.69 -10.56
N PHE A 19 -0.15 -16.06 -11.26
CA PHE A 19 -0.42 -14.99 -12.21
C PHE A 19 0.29 -15.24 -13.53
N ARG A 20 -0.45 -15.16 -14.65
CA ARG A 20 0.12 -15.23 -15.99
C ARG A 20 0.56 -13.84 -16.43
N LYS A 21 1.79 -13.72 -16.94
CA LYS A 21 2.32 -12.47 -17.48
C LYS A 21 1.75 -12.20 -18.87
N ARG A 22 1.43 -10.94 -19.18
CA ARG A 22 1.05 -10.50 -20.54
C ARG A 22 2.19 -10.72 -21.54
N SER A 23 3.44 -10.57 -21.09
CA SER A 23 4.66 -10.86 -21.85
C SER A 23 4.93 -12.36 -22.07
N GLY A 24 4.18 -13.26 -21.43
CA GLY A 24 4.38 -14.71 -21.48
C GLY A 24 5.09 -15.28 -20.26
N GLY A 25 4.77 -16.53 -19.89
CA GLY A 25 5.20 -17.15 -18.64
C GLY A 25 4.27 -16.82 -17.46
N PHE A 26 4.69 -17.17 -16.24
CA PHE A 26 3.89 -17.01 -15.03
C PHE A 26 4.73 -16.66 -13.80
N ILE A 27 4.07 -16.17 -12.76
CA ILE A 27 4.58 -15.94 -11.40
C ILE A 27 3.75 -16.78 -10.44
N ASP A 28 4.41 -17.54 -9.57
CA ASP A 28 3.77 -18.37 -8.56
C ASP A 28 4.15 -17.90 -7.15
N GLY A 29 3.25 -17.15 -6.52
CA GLY A 29 3.41 -16.58 -5.18
C GLY A 29 4.29 -15.33 -5.14
N GLY A 30 5.30 -15.18 -5.99
CA GLY A 30 6.12 -13.97 -5.98
C GLY A 30 7.41 -14.00 -6.80
N TRP A 31 8.16 -12.90 -6.69
CA TRP A 31 9.49 -12.72 -7.28
C TRP A 31 10.42 -12.00 -6.29
N ASN A 32 11.67 -12.46 -6.22
CA ASN A 32 12.74 -11.83 -5.46
C ASN A 32 13.69 -11.08 -6.39
N PHE A 33 13.61 -9.76 -6.36
CA PHE A 33 14.41 -8.88 -7.19
C PHE A 33 15.85 -8.75 -6.71
N LEU A 34 16.16 -9.16 -5.46
CA LEU A 34 17.52 -9.07 -4.93
C LEU A 34 18.48 -10.11 -5.53
N ASN A 35 17.93 -11.23 -6.02
CA ASN A 35 18.72 -12.34 -6.55
C ASN A 35 18.09 -12.98 -7.80
N ASP A 36 17.15 -12.26 -8.43
CA ASP A 36 16.44 -12.66 -9.65
C ASP A 36 15.88 -14.10 -9.61
N SER A 37 15.08 -14.39 -8.58
CA SER A 37 14.54 -15.74 -8.38
C SER A 37 13.08 -15.77 -7.94
N SER A 38 12.38 -16.85 -8.29
CA SER A 38 11.04 -17.16 -7.78
C SER A 38 11.05 -17.87 -6.43
N ASN A 39 12.22 -18.09 -5.81
CA ASN A 39 12.34 -18.84 -4.57
C ASN A 39 11.75 -18.05 -3.41
N PHE A 40 10.85 -18.73 -2.66
CA PHE A 40 10.21 -18.33 -1.40
C PHE A 40 10.67 -16.97 -0.89
N THR A 41 9.81 -15.95 -1.07
CA THR A 41 10.05 -14.61 -0.57
C THR A 41 10.03 -14.61 0.96
N ARG A 42 11.03 -15.15 1.65
CA ARG A 42 11.03 -15.17 3.13
C ARG A 42 10.89 -13.76 3.69
N ASN A 43 9.86 -13.57 4.51
CA ASN A 43 9.57 -12.35 5.26
C ASN A 43 10.30 -12.38 6.61
N ASN A 44 10.30 -11.26 7.34
CA ASN A 44 10.80 -11.14 8.72
C ASN A 44 9.87 -11.78 9.78
N ASN A 45 8.95 -12.68 9.38
CA ASN A 45 8.01 -13.43 10.23
C ASN A 45 7.00 -12.55 11.02
N LEU A 46 6.61 -11.38 10.49
CA LEU A 46 5.59 -10.50 11.09
C LEU A 46 4.23 -10.61 10.39
N ASP A 47 3.71 -11.83 10.26
CA ASP A 47 2.43 -12.07 9.57
C ASP A 47 1.23 -11.49 10.35
N MET A 48 0.18 -11.06 9.63
CA MET A 48 -1.02 -10.43 10.19
C MET A 48 -2.29 -10.77 9.40
N ALA A 49 -3.43 -10.76 10.10
CA ALA A 49 -4.76 -10.85 9.51
C ALA A 49 -5.08 -9.61 8.65
N GLY A 50 -5.49 -9.82 7.40
CA GLY A 50 -5.77 -8.78 6.42
C GLY A 50 -7.16 -8.15 6.55
N MET A 51 -7.30 -6.91 6.07
CA MET A 51 -8.59 -6.19 6.00
C MET A 51 -9.57 -6.78 4.97
N SER A 52 -9.10 -7.61 4.03
CA SER A 52 -9.92 -8.30 3.03
C SER A 52 -9.52 -9.77 2.95
N SER A 53 -10.50 -10.68 3.00
CA SER A 53 -10.30 -12.14 3.04
C SER A 53 -10.54 -12.86 1.71
N ASN A 54 -10.92 -12.14 0.64
CA ASN A 54 -11.13 -12.72 -0.69
C ASN A 54 -10.24 -12.03 -1.73
N VAL A 55 -8.92 -12.20 -1.56
CA VAL A 55 -7.89 -11.63 -2.42
C VAL A 55 -6.86 -12.70 -2.82
N ARG A 56 -6.12 -12.45 -3.90
CA ARG A 56 -4.91 -13.20 -4.23
C ARG A 56 -3.71 -12.28 -4.04
N LEU A 57 -2.69 -12.77 -3.35
CA LEU A 57 -1.45 -12.05 -3.07
C LEU A 57 -0.33 -12.52 -3.98
N VAL A 58 0.44 -11.56 -4.47
CA VAL A 58 1.75 -11.76 -5.10
C VAL A 58 2.79 -10.97 -4.31
N SER A 59 3.85 -11.64 -3.92
CA SER A 59 4.93 -11.05 -3.15
C SER A 59 6.05 -10.58 -4.08
N PHE A 60 6.32 -9.28 -4.06
CA PHE A 60 7.50 -8.72 -4.69
C PHE A 60 8.48 -8.31 -3.60
N ARG A 61 9.57 -9.09 -3.48
CA ARG A 61 10.67 -8.81 -2.57
C ARG A 61 11.64 -7.86 -3.25
N THR A 62 11.57 -6.59 -2.88
CA THR A 62 12.42 -5.51 -3.43
C THR A 62 13.47 -5.03 -2.43
N GLN A 63 13.40 -5.54 -1.20
CA GLN A 63 14.27 -5.15 -0.09
C GLN A 63 14.70 -6.38 0.72
N ARG A 64 15.84 -6.26 1.39
CA ARG A 64 16.31 -7.19 2.41
C ARG A 64 15.56 -6.96 3.73
N GLU A 65 15.69 -7.91 4.64
CA GLU A 65 15.09 -7.83 5.99
C GLU A 65 15.71 -6.71 6.83
N ASP A 66 16.93 -6.28 6.50
CA ASP A 66 17.69 -5.23 7.18
C ASP A 66 17.31 -3.80 6.75
N GLY A 67 16.39 -3.62 5.80
CA GLY A 67 16.06 -2.29 5.28
C GLY A 67 16.62 -1.97 3.90
N HIS A 68 17.62 -2.72 3.41
CA HIS A 68 18.36 -2.34 2.21
C HIS A 68 17.74 -2.88 0.91
N GLY A 69 17.52 -1.99 -0.06
CA GLY A 69 16.95 -2.30 -1.37
C GLY A 69 17.43 -1.35 -2.46
N SER A 70 16.93 -1.54 -3.67
CA SER A 70 17.26 -0.72 -4.84
C SER A 70 15.99 -0.12 -5.43
N TRP A 71 16.04 1.18 -5.77
CA TRP A 71 14.95 1.85 -6.48
C TRP A 71 14.70 1.25 -7.87
N TRP A 72 15.72 0.66 -8.49
CA TRP A 72 15.57 -0.07 -9.74
C TRP A 72 14.74 -1.35 -9.55
N HIS A 73 14.95 -2.09 -8.46
CA HIS A 73 14.11 -3.25 -8.14
C HIS A 73 12.65 -2.84 -7.88
N MET A 74 12.42 -1.68 -7.26
CA MET A 74 11.06 -1.16 -7.11
C MET A 74 10.43 -0.83 -8.47
N ALA A 75 11.17 -0.19 -9.38
CA ALA A 75 10.70 0.11 -10.73
C ALA A 75 10.40 -1.17 -11.52
N GLU A 76 11.29 -2.16 -11.49
CA GLU A 76 11.10 -3.47 -12.13
C GLU A 76 9.91 -4.24 -11.53
N ALA A 77 9.72 -4.17 -10.22
CA ALA A 77 8.56 -4.76 -9.57
C ALA A 77 7.26 -4.09 -9.99
N MET A 78 7.27 -2.77 -10.24
CA MET A 78 6.11 -2.05 -10.79
C MET A 78 5.84 -2.46 -12.24
N ASP A 79 6.88 -2.61 -13.06
CA ASP A 79 6.73 -3.12 -14.43
C ASP A 79 6.19 -4.56 -14.42
N MET A 80 6.62 -5.39 -13.48
CA MET A 80 6.10 -6.76 -13.30
C MET A 80 4.65 -6.76 -12.80
N ALA A 81 4.28 -5.85 -11.89
CA ALA A 81 2.91 -5.65 -11.42
C ALA A 81 1.97 -5.29 -12.59
N VAL A 82 2.44 -4.40 -13.47
CA VAL A 82 1.78 -4.08 -14.73
C VAL A 82 1.67 -5.34 -15.56
N ASP A 83 2.76 -6.04 -15.84
CA ASP A 83 2.77 -7.19 -16.76
C ASP A 83 1.81 -8.31 -16.33
N ILE A 84 1.66 -8.59 -15.03
CA ILE A 84 0.68 -9.56 -14.53
C ILE A 84 -0.74 -9.00 -14.35
N GLY A 85 -0.90 -7.67 -14.39
CA GLY A 85 -2.19 -7.00 -14.26
C GLY A 85 -2.80 -7.10 -12.87
N VAL A 86 -2.04 -6.77 -11.81
CA VAL A 86 -2.61 -6.66 -10.45
C VAL A 86 -3.58 -5.48 -10.34
N ASP A 87 -4.56 -5.57 -9.45
CA ASP A 87 -5.49 -4.46 -9.20
C ASP A 87 -4.90 -3.40 -8.26
N ILE A 88 -4.09 -3.84 -7.28
CA ILE A 88 -3.55 -3.00 -6.20
C ILE A 88 -2.09 -3.35 -5.97
N VAL A 89 -1.25 -2.33 -5.79
CA VAL A 89 0.11 -2.48 -5.26
C VAL A 89 0.20 -1.78 -3.90
N SER A 90 0.47 -2.56 -2.85
CA SER A 90 0.83 -2.04 -1.52
C SER A 90 2.35 -1.97 -1.39
N ILE A 91 2.88 -0.79 -1.04
CA ILE A 91 4.31 -0.51 -0.92
C ILE A 91 4.63 -0.01 0.49
N SER A 92 5.24 -0.87 1.29
CA SER A 92 5.60 -0.57 2.68
C SER A 92 7.05 -0.09 2.82
N LEU A 93 7.56 0.57 1.77
CA LEU A 93 8.96 0.98 1.61
C LEU A 93 9.03 2.45 1.18
N GLY A 94 10.07 3.16 1.62
CA GLY A 94 10.37 4.50 1.13
C GLY A 94 11.59 5.11 1.81
N GLU A 95 12.13 6.17 1.21
CA GLU A 95 13.33 6.85 1.69
C GLU A 95 13.38 8.29 1.19
N PHE A 96 14.12 9.15 1.89
CA PHE A 96 14.33 10.53 1.49
C PHE A 96 15.30 10.62 0.32
N ILE A 97 14.78 10.99 -0.85
CA ILE A 97 15.57 11.19 -2.07
C ILE A 97 15.17 12.47 -2.80
N SER A 98 16.09 13.00 -3.61
CA SER A 98 15.78 14.16 -4.45
C SER A 98 14.71 13.83 -5.50
N LYS A 99 13.84 14.80 -5.79
CA LYS A 99 12.83 14.69 -6.86
C LYS A 99 13.45 14.29 -8.20
N ARG A 100 14.59 14.90 -8.56
CA ARG A 100 15.30 14.57 -9.82
C ARG A 100 15.68 13.10 -9.89
N TYR A 101 16.10 12.51 -8.77
CA TYR A 101 16.45 11.09 -8.73
C TYR A 101 15.22 10.20 -8.84
N ALA A 102 14.16 10.52 -8.09
CA ALA A 102 12.90 9.80 -8.16
C ALA A 102 12.28 9.84 -9.57
N ASP A 103 12.27 11.02 -10.21
CA ASP A 103 11.79 11.20 -11.57
C ASP A 103 12.52 10.31 -12.58
N ARG A 104 13.84 10.15 -12.39
CA ARG A 104 14.69 9.35 -13.26
C ARG A 104 14.44 7.85 -13.11
N VAL A 105 14.15 7.38 -11.91
CA VAL A 105 14.12 5.93 -11.60
C VAL A 105 12.70 5.38 -11.51
N LEU A 106 11.76 6.12 -10.91
CA LEU A 106 10.45 5.60 -10.52
C LEU A 106 9.31 6.09 -11.41
N SER A 107 9.35 7.35 -11.86
CA SER A 107 8.17 8.01 -12.45
C SER A 107 7.59 7.28 -13.67
N LYS A 108 8.43 6.68 -14.52
CA LYS A 108 7.95 5.92 -15.69
C LYS A 108 7.13 4.70 -15.29
N ALA A 109 7.66 3.86 -14.39
CA ALA A 109 7.03 2.62 -13.97
C ALA A 109 5.74 2.88 -13.16
N PHE A 110 5.76 3.85 -12.25
CA PHE A 110 4.58 4.25 -11.47
C PHE A 110 3.49 4.86 -12.35
N LYS A 111 3.86 5.68 -13.33
CA LYS A 111 2.90 6.23 -14.30
C LYS A 111 2.28 5.10 -15.13
N ALA A 112 3.08 4.16 -15.64
CA ALA A 112 2.57 3.03 -16.41
C ALA A 112 1.55 2.18 -15.63
N ALA A 113 1.80 1.96 -14.33
CA ALA A 113 0.86 1.25 -13.45
C ALA A 113 -0.44 2.03 -13.25
N THR A 114 -0.35 3.30 -12.86
CA THR A 114 -1.53 4.13 -12.59
C THR A 114 -2.36 4.40 -13.86
N ASP A 115 -1.72 4.54 -15.03
CA ASP A 115 -2.41 4.66 -16.33
C ASP A 115 -3.22 3.39 -16.69
N GLN A 116 -2.80 2.21 -16.21
CA GLN A 116 -3.52 0.94 -16.37
C GLN A 116 -4.63 0.76 -15.32
N GLY A 117 -4.85 1.75 -14.46
CA GLY A 117 -5.85 1.70 -13.39
C GLY A 117 -5.40 0.93 -12.15
N ILE A 118 -4.12 0.57 -12.04
CA ILE A 118 -3.57 -0.07 -10.84
C ILE A 118 -3.56 0.95 -9.70
N ILE A 119 -4.18 0.60 -8.58
CA ILE A 119 -4.21 1.45 -7.38
C ILE A 119 -2.90 1.26 -6.63
N VAL A 120 -2.11 2.32 -6.51
CA VAL A 120 -0.82 2.29 -5.79
C VAL A 120 -0.99 2.93 -4.42
N VAL A 121 -0.70 2.17 -3.37
CA VAL A 121 -0.77 2.59 -1.97
C VAL A 121 0.62 2.50 -1.38
N ALA A 122 1.12 3.57 -0.77
CA ALA A 122 2.46 3.61 -0.20
C ALA A 122 2.47 4.17 1.22
N SER A 123 3.39 3.67 2.06
CA SER A 123 3.55 4.15 3.43
C SER A 123 4.27 5.50 3.48
N ALA A 124 3.84 6.39 4.38
CA ALA A 124 4.39 7.75 4.49
C ALA A 124 5.83 7.79 5.04
N GLY A 125 6.23 6.76 5.81
CA GLY A 125 7.52 6.67 6.48
C GLY A 125 7.45 7.03 7.97
N ASN A 126 8.48 6.62 8.72
CA ASN A 126 8.46 6.58 10.19
C ASN A 126 9.43 7.56 10.86
N HIS A 127 9.72 8.70 10.22
CA HIS A 127 10.75 9.64 10.68
C HIS A 127 10.20 10.87 11.40
N GLY A 128 8.88 11.04 11.47
CA GLY A 128 8.24 12.22 12.02
C GLY A 128 8.62 13.50 11.28
N LYS A 129 8.79 13.43 9.94
CA LYS A 129 9.19 14.53 9.07
C LYS A 129 8.16 14.78 7.96
N ALA A 130 8.31 15.89 7.24
CA ALA A 130 7.53 16.11 6.02
C ALA A 130 7.79 14.99 4.99
N ALA A 131 6.74 14.50 4.35
CA ALA A 131 6.80 13.43 3.35
C ALA A 131 7.14 13.94 1.93
N ASP A 132 7.42 15.23 1.78
CA ASP A 132 7.64 15.93 0.50
C ASP A 132 8.80 15.37 -0.35
N THR A 133 9.75 14.73 0.31
CA THR A 133 10.91 14.08 -0.31
C THR A 133 11.00 12.59 0.02
N HIS A 134 9.98 12.01 0.66
CA HIS A 134 9.95 10.61 1.05
C HIS A 134 9.23 9.74 0.01
N TYR A 135 9.98 9.27 -0.99
CA TYR A 135 9.42 8.53 -2.12
C TYR A 135 9.05 7.09 -1.74
N PRO A 136 8.00 6.49 -2.35
CA PRO A 136 7.28 6.97 -3.53
C PRO A 136 6.06 7.87 -3.27
N CYS A 137 5.75 8.26 -2.02
CA CYS A 137 4.56 9.04 -1.70
C CYS A 137 4.35 10.32 -2.55
N PRO A 138 5.37 11.14 -2.84
CA PRO A 138 5.20 12.32 -3.69
C PRO A 138 4.93 12.05 -5.17
N LEU A 139 4.95 10.80 -5.63
CA LEU A 139 4.67 10.49 -7.03
C LEU A 139 3.17 10.67 -7.34
N PRO A 140 2.81 11.21 -8.51
CA PRO A 140 1.41 11.32 -8.93
C PRO A 140 0.70 9.96 -8.95
N GLY A 141 -0.53 9.93 -8.45
CA GLY A 141 -1.38 8.73 -8.46
C GLY A 141 -1.11 7.73 -7.32
N VAL A 142 -0.13 7.99 -6.45
CA VAL A 142 0.12 7.20 -5.24
C VAL A 142 -0.78 7.70 -4.11
N ILE A 143 -1.47 6.79 -3.43
CA ILE A 143 -2.17 7.05 -2.17
C ILE A 143 -1.15 6.94 -1.04
N CYS A 144 -0.75 8.06 -0.45
CA CYS A 144 0.20 8.06 0.66
C CYS A 144 -0.50 7.88 2.00
N VAL A 145 -0.05 6.89 2.78
CA VAL A 145 -0.72 6.43 4.00
C VAL A 145 0.12 6.74 5.24
N GLY A 146 -0.39 7.63 6.09
CA GLY A 146 0.14 7.87 7.43
C GLY A 146 -0.34 6.85 8.46
N SER A 147 0.25 6.88 9.65
CA SER A 147 -0.18 6.07 10.79
C SER A 147 -0.96 6.92 11.77
N ILE A 148 -2.05 6.38 12.30
CA ILE A 148 -2.72 6.92 13.49
C ILE A 148 -2.31 6.14 14.73
N ASP A 149 -2.32 6.86 15.86
CA ASP A 149 -2.18 6.26 17.18
C ASP A 149 -3.46 5.52 17.58
N VAL A 150 -3.44 4.84 18.75
CA VAL A 150 -4.54 3.98 19.21
C VAL A 150 -5.92 4.59 18.99
N GLU A 151 -6.84 3.72 18.54
CA GLU A 151 -8.20 4.03 18.09
C GLU A 151 -8.99 4.69 19.22
N ASP A 152 -8.91 6.02 19.29
CA ASP A 152 -9.73 6.94 20.09
C ASP A 152 -9.19 8.38 20.03
N THR A 153 -7.92 8.56 19.66
CA THR A 153 -7.32 9.91 19.61
C THR A 153 -7.58 10.63 18.29
N LEU A 154 -7.82 9.90 17.18
CA LEU A 154 -7.78 10.45 15.81
C LEU A 154 -6.55 11.37 15.63
N GLN A 155 -5.40 10.93 16.12
CA GLN A 155 -4.14 11.65 15.96
C GLN A 155 -3.16 10.81 15.13
N ILE A 156 -2.37 11.51 14.33
CA ILE A 156 -1.26 10.91 13.60
C ILE A 156 -0.18 10.50 14.61
N SER A 157 0.33 9.27 14.49
CA SER A 157 1.42 8.77 15.33
C SER A 157 2.65 9.69 15.25
N ASN A 158 3.34 9.90 16.37
CA ASN A 158 4.50 10.80 16.41
C ASN A 158 5.65 10.41 15.47
N PHE A 159 5.79 9.13 15.14
CA PHE A 159 6.77 8.67 14.16
C PHE A 159 6.30 8.86 12.71
N SER A 160 5.00 8.99 12.45
CA SER A 160 4.50 9.09 11.08
C SER A 160 4.99 10.37 10.43
N ASN A 161 5.53 10.24 9.22
CA ASN A 161 5.72 11.38 8.34
C ASN A 161 4.38 12.04 8.03
N TYR A 162 4.43 13.32 7.71
CA TYR A 162 3.27 14.21 7.59
C TYR A 162 3.40 15.16 6.40
N GLY A 163 2.44 16.06 6.21
CA GLY A 163 2.47 17.12 5.19
C GLY A 163 1.51 16.87 4.04
N GLY A 164 1.56 17.77 3.05
CA GLY A 164 0.57 17.85 1.97
C GLY A 164 0.49 16.66 1.02
N TYR A 165 1.42 15.71 1.13
CA TYR A 165 1.43 14.47 0.35
C TYR A 165 0.76 13.30 1.06
N VAL A 166 0.47 13.38 2.37
CA VAL A 166 -0.22 12.31 3.10
C VAL A 166 -1.73 12.44 2.88
N ASP A 167 -2.33 11.51 2.14
CA ASP A 167 -3.74 11.56 1.72
C ASP A 167 -4.71 11.04 2.79
N ILE A 168 -4.31 9.97 3.47
CA ILE A 168 -5.13 9.19 4.39
C ILE A 168 -4.23 8.59 5.47
N ALA A 169 -4.80 8.25 6.62
CA ALA A 169 -4.08 7.50 7.63
C ALA A 169 -4.89 6.29 8.11
N ALA A 170 -4.22 5.25 8.56
CA ALA A 170 -4.85 4.07 9.15
C ALA A 170 -4.06 3.59 10.37
N TYR A 171 -4.59 2.62 11.11
CA TYR A 171 -3.95 2.10 12.31
C TYR A 171 -2.52 1.61 12.00
N GLY A 172 -1.57 1.95 12.84
CA GLY A 172 -0.16 1.60 12.63
C GLY A 172 0.72 1.73 13.87
N SER A 173 0.22 2.30 14.96
CA SER A 173 0.82 2.19 16.30
C SER A 173 0.42 0.86 16.95
N TYR A 174 1.30 0.29 17.78
CA TYR A 174 1.04 -0.89 18.63
C TYR A 174 0.29 -2.03 17.93
N VAL A 175 0.76 -2.37 16.73
CA VAL A 175 0.21 -3.44 15.91
C VAL A 175 0.75 -4.77 16.41
N TYR A 176 -0.15 -5.68 16.79
CA TYR A 176 0.22 -7.06 17.07
C TYR A 176 0.63 -7.74 15.77
N THR A 177 1.91 -8.08 15.69
CA THR A 177 2.48 -8.90 14.64
C THR A 177 2.56 -10.34 15.14
N GLY A 178 2.65 -11.33 14.24
CA GLY A 178 2.90 -12.72 14.60
C GLY A 178 3.96 -12.91 15.70
N TYR A 179 3.90 -14.06 16.40
CA TYR A 179 4.80 -14.42 17.51
C TYR A 179 4.71 -13.51 18.76
N ASN A 180 3.53 -13.01 19.11
CA ASN A 180 3.29 -12.16 20.30
C ASN A 180 4.16 -10.89 20.35
N ARG A 181 4.53 -10.35 19.19
CA ARG A 181 5.30 -9.11 19.09
C ARG A 181 4.38 -7.94 18.81
N VAL A 182 4.77 -6.77 19.30
CA VAL A 182 4.09 -5.51 19.01
C VAL A 182 5.08 -4.62 18.28
N SER A 183 4.65 -4.07 17.15
CA SER A 183 5.45 -3.17 16.33
C SER A 183 4.66 -1.92 15.95
N SER A 184 5.33 -0.90 15.46
CA SER A 184 4.70 0.34 15.01
C SER A 184 5.34 0.83 13.72
N GLY A 185 4.52 1.30 12.78
CA GLY A 185 4.99 1.82 11.52
C GLY A 185 3.86 2.06 10.52
N THR A 186 4.05 3.06 9.65
CA THR A 186 3.16 3.33 8.51
C THR A 186 3.07 2.14 7.54
N SER A 187 4.07 1.25 7.58
CA SER A 187 4.10 -0.02 6.84
C SER A 187 2.96 -0.97 7.23
N PHE A 188 2.38 -0.85 8.43
CA PHE A 188 1.18 -1.60 8.83
C PHE A 188 -0.11 -0.90 8.41
N SER A 189 -0.10 0.43 8.33
CA SER A 189 -1.24 1.23 7.86
C SER A 189 -1.50 1.05 6.36
N CYS A 190 -0.43 0.94 5.56
CA CYS A 190 -0.49 0.76 4.11
C CYS A 190 -1.33 -0.45 3.64
N PRO A 191 -1.12 -1.69 4.15
CA PRO A 191 -1.93 -2.84 3.78
C PRO A 191 -3.39 -2.73 4.25
N ILE A 192 -3.69 -2.02 5.33
CA ILE A 192 -5.08 -1.78 5.78
C ILE A 192 -5.84 -0.96 4.74
N VAL A 193 -5.25 0.15 4.26
CA VAL A 193 -5.84 0.96 3.18
C VAL A 193 -5.96 0.16 1.88
N SER A 194 -4.96 -0.67 1.57
CA SER A 194 -4.99 -1.55 0.39
C SER A 194 -6.13 -2.58 0.47
N GLY A 195 -6.39 -3.16 1.64
CA GLY A 195 -7.53 -4.07 1.81
C GLY A 195 -8.88 -3.36 1.72
N ALA A 196 -8.99 -2.11 2.20
CA ALA A 196 -10.19 -1.29 1.98
C ALA A 196 -10.43 -0.98 0.49
N ALA A 197 -9.36 -0.72 -0.28
CA ALA A 197 -9.45 -0.60 -1.74
C ALA A 197 -9.93 -1.91 -2.38
N ALA A 198 -9.43 -3.07 -1.92
CA ALA A 198 -9.87 -4.38 -2.42
C ALA A 198 -11.36 -4.65 -2.17
N ILE A 199 -11.89 -4.23 -1.01
CA ILE A 199 -13.34 -4.31 -0.71
C ILE A 199 -14.15 -3.48 -1.72
N LEU A 200 -13.71 -2.25 -2.03
CA LEU A 200 -14.41 -1.41 -3.00
C LEU A 200 -14.39 -2.02 -4.41
N LEU A 201 -13.25 -2.58 -4.82
CA LEU A 201 -13.14 -3.30 -6.09
C LEU A 201 -14.06 -4.53 -6.14
N SER A 202 -14.14 -5.31 -5.07
CA SER A 202 -15.01 -6.50 -5.02
C SER A 202 -16.50 -6.14 -5.08
N MET A 203 -16.87 -4.92 -4.65
CA MET A 203 -18.20 -4.35 -4.84
C MET A 203 -18.45 -3.81 -6.26
N GLY A 204 -17.48 -3.91 -7.17
CA GLY A 204 -17.56 -3.44 -8.55
C GLY A 204 -17.19 -1.97 -8.74
N VAL A 205 -16.71 -1.25 -7.72
CA VAL A 205 -16.27 0.15 -7.89
C VAL A 205 -15.16 0.21 -8.92
N LYS A 206 -15.33 1.05 -9.96
CA LYS A 206 -14.33 1.19 -11.01
C LYS A 206 -13.01 1.69 -10.41
N PRO A 207 -11.83 1.14 -10.81
CA PRO A 207 -10.54 1.47 -10.18
C PRO A 207 -10.27 2.97 -10.04
N LYS A 208 -10.61 3.75 -11.08
CA LYS A 208 -10.45 5.22 -11.10
C LYS A 208 -11.19 5.97 -9.98
N TYR A 209 -12.24 5.38 -9.41
CA TYR A 209 -13.02 5.99 -8.34
C TYR A 209 -12.57 5.55 -6.94
N VAL A 210 -11.85 4.43 -6.82
CA VAL A 210 -11.46 3.87 -5.52
C VAL A 210 -10.66 4.86 -4.66
N PRO A 211 -9.62 5.56 -5.17
CA PRO A 211 -8.87 6.52 -4.36
C PRO A 211 -9.76 7.63 -3.78
N GLY A 212 -10.63 8.21 -4.63
CA GLY A 212 -11.56 9.26 -4.21
C GLY A 212 -12.57 8.76 -3.18
N THR A 213 -13.12 7.57 -3.38
CA THR A 213 -14.06 6.93 -2.43
C THR A 213 -13.42 6.72 -1.06
N LEU A 214 -12.13 6.37 -0.99
CA LEU A 214 -11.43 6.24 0.29
C LEU A 214 -11.14 7.61 0.92
N ILE A 215 -10.43 8.49 0.19
CA ILE A 215 -9.89 9.76 0.73
C ILE A 215 -10.99 10.76 1.12
N HIS A 216 -12.11 10.76 0.39
CA HIS A 216 -13.21 11.69 0.69
C HIS A 216 -14.11 11.22 1.83
N ASN A 217 -14.09 9.94 2.19
CA ASN A 217 -14.99 9.33 3.19
C ASN A 217 -14.30 8.95 4.52
N VAL A 218 -13.16 9.54 4.83
CA VAL A 218 -12.43 9.37 6.10
C VAL A 218 -13.14 10.01 7.29
N ASN A 219 -12.74 9.62 8.50
CA ASN A 219 -12.97 10.40 9.72
C ASN A 219 -11.96 11.55 9.74
N ARG A 220 -12.45 12.78 9.54
CA ARG A 220 -11.59 13.97 9.52
C ARG A 220 -10.92 14.18 10.86
N PHE A 221 -9.65 14.58 10.83
CA PHE A 221 -8.96 15.01 12.03
C PHE A 221 -9.50 16.37 12.47
N PRO A 222 -10.08 16.50 13.67
CA PRO A 222 -10.68 17.76 14.12
C PRO A 222 -9.63 18.87 14.26
N SER A 223 -8.46 18.53 14.80
CA SER A 223 -7.29 19.41 14.94
C SER A 223 -6.01 18.56 14.93
N PRO A 224 -5.49 18.17 13.75
CA PRO A 224 -4.29 17.36 13.71
C PRO A 224 -3.10 18.18 14.24
N LEU A 225 -2.32 17.61 15.17
CA LEU A 225 -1.12 18.25 15.72
C LEU A 225 -0.04 18.53 14.67
N ARG A 226 -0.13 17.85 13.52
CA ARG A 226 0.78 18.01 12.37
C ARG A 226 -0.03 18.22 11.09
N PRO A 227 0.46 19.06 10.16
CA PRO A 227 -0.25 19.32 8.92
C PRO A 227 -0.27 18.05 8.05
N LEU A 228 -1.39 17.78 7.40
CA LEU A 228 -1.56 16.75 6.37
C LEU A 228 -2.11 17.39 5.10
N LYS A 229 -2.35 16.60 4.05
CA LYS A 229 -3.11 17.06 2.89
C LYS A 229 -4.45 17.63 3.35
N LYS A 230 -4.90 18.69 2.67
CA LYS A 230 -6.21 19.28 2.94
C LYS A 230 -7.27 18.19 2.85
N ASN A 231 -8.12 18.09 3.87
CA ASN A 231 -9.12 17.05 4.03
C ASN A 231 -8.55 15.64 4.29
N ALA A 232 -7.29 15.44 4.68
CA ALA A 232 -6.86 14.12 5.13
C ALA A 232 -7.61 13.70 6.42
N GLY A 233 -7.62 12.40 6.70
CA GLY A 233 -8.29 11.84 7.87
C GLY A 233 -7.98 10.36 8.06
N ALA A 234 -8.49 9.78 9.15
CA ALA A 234 -8.40 8.36 9.43
C ALA A 234 -9.36 7.56 8.52
N LEU A 235 -8.85 6.49 7.92
CA LEU A 235 -9.63 5.55 7.11
C LEU A 235 -10.92 5.16 7.84
N ASN A 236 -12.05 5.28 7.15
CA ASN A 236 -13.33 4.77 7.62
C ASN A 236 -13.92 3.86 6.53
N PRO A 237 -13.68 2.53 6.62
CA PRO A 237 -14.14 1.59 5.60
C PRO A 237 -15.66 1.59 5.47
N LEU A 238 -16.39 1.77 6.57
CA LEU A 238 -17.85 1.80 6.56
C LEU A 238 -18.40 2.98 5.74
N LYS A 239 -17.87 4.18 5.92
CA LYS A 239 -18.29 5.35 5.12
C LYS A 239 -17.94 5.16 3.64
N ALA A 240 -16.77 4.60 3.33
CA ALA A 240 -16.38 4.32 1.95
C ALA A 240 -17.30 3.28 1.28
N VAL A 241 -17.65 2.20 2.00
CA VAL A 241 -18.61 1.18 1.54
C VAL A 241 -20.00 1.76 1.34
N LYS A 242 -20.50 2.57 2.30
CA LYS A 242 -21.79 3.27 2.16
C LYS A 242 -21.81 4.16 0.91
N MET A 243 -20.75 4.94 0.68
CA MET A 243 -20.62 5.75 -0.54
C MET A 243 -20.74 4.89 -1.81
N ALA A 244 -20.11 3.71 -1.84
CA ALA A 244 -20.19 2.82 -2.99
C ALA A 244 -21.60 2.23 -3.19
N ILE A 245 -22.33 1.96 -2.11
CA ILE A 245 -23.72 1.48 -2.16
C ILE A 245 -24.63 2.58 -2.67
N ASP A 246 -24.59 3.76 -2.04
CA ASP A 246 -25.50 4.88 -2.27
C ASP A 246 -25.34 5.52 -3.66
N TYR A 247 -24.17 5.36 -4.29
CA TYR A 247 -23.87 5.92 -5.61
C TYR A 247 -23.50 4.82 -6.63
N PRO A 248 -24.49 4.12 -7.23
CA PRO A 248 -24.27 3.05 -8.21
C PRO A 248 -23.43 3.45 -9.43
N ILE A 249 -23.39 4.74 -9.79
CA ILE A 249 -22.53 5.26 -10.86
C ILE A 249 -21.03 4.92 -10.67
N LEU A 250 -20.61 4.71 -9.42
CA LEU A 250 -19.26 4.28 -9.07
C LEU A 250 -18.97 2.83 -9.48
N ARG A 251 -20.00 1.97 -9.53
CA ARG A 251 -19.88 0.52 -9.79
C ARG A 251 -20.08 0.14 -11.27
N GLY A 252 -20.56 1.08 -12.09
CA GLY A 252 -21.01 0.80 -13.46
C GLY A 252 -22.41 0.18 -13.48
N ALA A 253 -23.18 0.45 -14.54
CA ALA A 253 -24.45 -0.24 -14.73
C ALA A 253 -24.17 -1.74 -14.95
N HIS A 254 -24.76 -2.59 -14.12
CA HIS A 254 -24.86 -4.02 -14.39
C HIS A 254 -25.85 -4.26 -15.53
#